data_AF-A0A7V2B1R5-F1
#
_entry.id   AF-A0A7V2B1R5-F1
#
_cell.length_a   1.000
_cell.length_b   1.000
_cell.length_c   1.000
_cell.angle_alpha   90.00
_cell.angle_beta   90.00
_cell.angle_gamma   90.00
#
_symmetry.space_group_name_H-M   'P 1'
#
loop_
_entity.id
_entity.type
_entity.pdbx_description
1 polymer ?
#
loop_
_entity_poly.entity_id
_entity_poly.type
_entity_poly.pdbx_seq_one_letter_code
_entity_poly.pdbx_strand_id
1 'polypeptide(L)'
;MNLAIRGIDGCTKQGDTFHSDRFPNLKADVILANPLLNMKSWGGEHLREDKRWKYGVPPVNNANFAWVQHIIHHLSPTGYASFVLANGSISSNRSGEGKSHKNIIETDVEVTAQDAKSPQKKLPK
;
A
#
# COMPACT_ATOMS: atom_id res chain seq x y z
N MET A 1 22.90 -3.58 2.43
CA MET A 1 23.97 -2.77 1.83
C MET A 1 23.64 -1.26 1.78
N ASN A 2 22.53 -0.83 1.17
CA ASN A 2 22.20 0.60 0.99
C ASN A 2 22.21 1.43 2.29
N LEU A 3 21.49 0.97 3.34
CA LEU A 3 21.43 1.67 4.64
C LEU A 3 22.80 1.71 5.33
N ALA A 4 23.53 0.59 5.33
CA ALA A 4 24.86 0.49 5.93
C ALA A 4 25.87 1.46 5.31
N ILE A 5 25.87 1.64 3.99
CA ILE A 5 26.74 2.61 3.30
C ILE A 5 26.47 4.06 3.78
N ARG A 6 25.23 4.34 4.18
CA ARG A 6 24.81 5.66 4.68
C ARG A 6 24.96 5.80 6.20
N GLY A 7 25.49 4.79 6.89
CA GLY A 7 25.60 4.77 8.35
C GLY A 7 24.24 4.77 9.05
N ILE A 8 23.20 4.28 8.39
CA ILE A 8 21.84 4.19 8.95
C ILE A 8 21.62 2.77 9.45
N ASP A 9 21.35 2.64 10.75
CA ASP A 9 20.90 1.38 11.33
C ASP A 9 19.46 1.09 10.89
N GLY A 10 19.23 -0.15 10.47
CA GLY A 10 17.91 -0.58 10.02
C GLY A 10 17.76 -2.08 10.03
N CYS A 11 16.55 -2.55 10.36
CA CYS A 11 16.21 -3.96 10.35
C CYS A 11 15.47 -4.30 9.05
N THR A 12 16.17 -4.89 8.09
CA THR A 12 15.55 -5.41 6.86
C THR A 12 15.42 -6.92 6.94
N LYS A 13 14.24 -7.47 6.63
CA LYS A 13 14.01 -8.91 6.53
C LYS A 13 13.48 -9.22 5.13
N GLN A 14 14.10 -10.17 4.45
CA GLN A 14 13.60 -10.65 3.16
C GLN A 14 12.36 -11.53 3.37
N GLY A 15 11.34 -11.33 2.53
CA GLY A 15 10.09 -12.10 2.57
C GLY A 15 9.02 -11.47 1.68
N ASP A 16 7.96 -12.23 1.41
CA ASP A 16 6.74 -11.71 0.81
C ASP A 16 5.90 -10.99 1.88
N THR A 17 5.57 -9.72 1.65
CA THR A 17 4.85 -8.89 2.64
C THR A 17 3.45 -9.41 2.96
N PHE A 18 2.79 -10.07 2.01
CA PHE A 18 1.45 -10.59 2.22
C PHE A 18 1.46 -11.95 2.90
N HIS A 19 2.27 -12.89 2.41
CA HIS A 19 2.25 -14.29 2.86
C HIS A 19 3.25 -14.58 3.98
N SER A 20 4.24 -13.72 4.19
CA SER A 20 5.27 -13.88 5.22
C SER A 20 5.68 -12.54 5.82
N ASP A 21 4.71 -11.86 6.42
CA ASP A 21 4.95 -10.63 7.15
C ASP A 21 5.99 -10.85 8.26
N ARG A 22 7.12 -10.15 8.13
CA ARG A 22 8.28 -10.27 9.04
C ARG A 22 8.13 -9.41 10.28
N PHE A 23 7.12 -8.54 10.33
CA PHE A 23 6.86 -7.61 11.43
C PHE A 23 5.35 -7.56 11.79
N PRO A 24 4.72 -8.70 12.11
CA PRO A 24 3.25 -8.82 12.21
C PRO A 24 2.60 -7.99 13.32
N ASN A 25 3.39 -7.53 14.30
CA ASN A 25 2.92 -6.74 15.44
C ASN A 25 3.44 -5.29 15.42
N LEU A 26 4.22 -4.91 14.40
CA LEU A 26 4.77 -3.56 14.31
C LEU A 26 3.65 -2.55 14.06
N LYS A 27 3.65 -1.51 14.87
CA LYS A 27 2.84 -0.30 14.68
C LYS A 27 3.80 0.88 14.52
N ALA A 28 3.86 1.41 13.32
CA ALA A 28 4.75 2.51 12.96
C ALA A 28 4.01 3.84 13.03
N ASP A 29 4.69 4.86 13.54
CA ASP A 29 4.18 6.24 13.51
C ASP A 29 4.31 6.88 12.13
N VAL A 30 5.28 6.41 11.33
CA VAL A 30 5.47 6.87 9.96
C VAL A 30 5.71 5.67 9.04
N ILE A 31 4.91 5.58 7.97
CA ILE A 31 5.11 4.60 6.90
C ILE A 31 5.34 5.34 5.57
N LEU A 32 6.47 5.07 4.94
CA LEU A 32 6.78 5.51 3.59
C LEU A 32 6.93 4.29 2.69
N ALA A 33 6.12 4.20 1.64
CA ALA A 33 6.14 3.04 0.75
C ALA A 33 6.01 3.42 -0.73
N ASN A 34 6.74 2.70 -1.57
CA ASN A 34 6.55 2.72 -3.02
C ASN A 34 6.28 1.27 -3.48
N PRO A 35 5.05 0.76 -3.26
CA PRO A 35 4.72 -0.62 -3.58
C PRO A 35 4.68 -0.85 -5.09
N LEU A 36 4.89 -2.11 -5.49
CA LEU A 36 4.65 -2.51 -6.88
C LEU A 36 3.15 -2.42 -7.19
N LEU A 37 2.79 -1.58 -8.15
CA LEU A 37 1.40 -1.29 -8.52
C LEU A 37 0.83 -2.32 -9.51
N ASN A 38 -0.48 -2.56 -9.44
CA ASN A 38 -1.25 -3.42 -10.34
C ASN A 38 -0.75 -4.87 -10.41
N MET A 39 -0.17 -5.39 -9.31
CA MET A 39 0.25 -6.79 -9.23
C MET A 39 -0.96 -7.71 -9.34
N LYS A 40 -0.95 -8.61 -10.33
CA LYS A 40 -2.00 -9.61 -10.53
C LYS A 40 -1.75 -10.87 -9.72
N SER A 41 -0.55 -11.43 -9.82
CA SER A 41 -0.17 -12.69 -9.16
C SER A 41 0.39 -12.47 -7.76
N TRP A 42 -0.36 -11.79 -6.88
CA TRP A 42 0.05 -11.52 -5.48
C TRP A 42 -0.45 -12.59 -4.49
N GLY A 43 -1.17 -13.61 -4.97
CA GLY A 43 -1.66 -14.73 -4.15
C GLY A 43 -2.89 -14.40 -3.30
N GLY A 44 -3.70 -13.40 -3.68
CA GLY A 44 -4.87 -12.97 -2.92
C GLY A 44 -5.94 -14.06 -2.69
N GLU A 45 -5.95 -15.13 -3.48
CA GLU A 45 -6.84 -16.29 -3.30
C GLU A 45 -6.62 -17.00 -1.96
N HIS A 46 -5.40 -16.98 -1.43
CA HIS A 46 -5.08 -17.63 -0.16
C HIS A 46 -5.32 -16.73 1.06
N LEU A 47 -5.69 -15.47 0.82
CA LEU A 47 -5.78 -14.44 1.86
C LEU A 47 -7.20 -13.91 2.01
N ARG A 48 -8.24 -14.63 1.56
CA ARG A 48 -9.62 -14.09 1.55
C ARG A 48 -10.13 -13.69 2.94
N GLU A 49 -9.64 -14.34 3.99
CA GLU A 49 -10.06 -14.13 5.39
C GLU A 49 -9.00 -13.41 6.24
N ASP A 50 -8.00 -12.77 5.60
CA ASP A 50 -6.92 -12.13 6.33
C ASP A 50 -7.43 -10.98 7.23
N LYS A 51 -6.95 -10.95 8.47
CA LYS A 51 -7.28 -9.93 9.49
C LYS A 51 -7.01 -8.49 9.05
N ARG A 52 -6.19 -8.28 8.02
CA ARG A 52 -5.88 -6.97 7.44
C ARG A 52 -7.07 -6.38 6.68
N TRP A 53 -8.00 -7.19 6.18
CA TRP A 53 -9.08 -6.76 5.28
C TRP A 53 -10.30 -6.15 5.99
N LYS A 54 -10.09 -5.14 6.82
CA LYS A 54 -11.16 -4.46 7.59
C LYS A 54 -12.13 -3.66 6.71
N TYR A 55 -11.70 -3.24 5.53
CA TYR A 55 -12.45 -2.35 4.62
C TYR A 55 -12.95 -3.09 3.38
N GLY A 56 -13.00 -4.43 3.46
CA GLY A 56 -13.39 -5.33 2.38
C GLY A 56 -12.21 -6.10 1.81
N VAL A 57 -12.50 -7.26 1.22
CA VAL A 57 -11.45 -8.17 0.74
C VAL A 57 -10.88 -7.67 -0.60
N PRO A 58 -9.56 -7.46 -0.73
CA PRO A 58 -8.95 -6.99 -1.97
C PRO A 58 -9.22 -7.91 -3.18
N PRO A 59 -9.29 -7.35 -4.40
CA PRO A 59 -9.43 -8.16 -5.60
C PRO A 59 -8.18 -9.01 -5.85
N VAL A 60 -8.40 -10.27 -6.20
CA VAL A 60 -7.35 -11.28 -6.40
C VAL A 60 -6.41 -10.92 -7.55
N ASN A 61 -6.86 -10.11 -8.50
CA ASN A 61 -6.12 -9.69 -9.68
C ASN A 61 -5.52 -8.27 -9.57
N ASN A 62 -5.61 -7.61 -8.41
CA ASN A 62 -5.00 -6.29 -8.19
C ASN A 62 -4.63 -6.06 -6.72
N ALA A 63 -3.32 -6.05 -6.41
CA ALA A 63 -2.82 -5.87 -5.05
C ALA A 63 -2.90 -4.43 -4.51
N ASN A 64 -3.32 -3.43 -5.30
CA ASN A 64 -3.27 -2.03 -4.84
C ASN A 64 -4.05 -1.81 -3.54
N PHE A 65 -5.27 -2.36 -3.45
CA PHE A 65 -6.07 -2.24 -2.24
C PHE A 65 -5.52 -3.09 -1.08
N ALA A 66 -4.84 -4.20 -1.39
CA ALA A 66 -4.15 -5.01 -0.41
C ALA A 66 -2.99 -4.23 0.24
N TRP A 67 -2.23 -3.45 -0.55
CA TRP A 67 -1.18 -2.58 -0.03
C TRP A 67 -1.72 -1.50 0.91
N VAL A 68 -2.81 -0.83 0.54
CA VAL A 68 -3.45 0.20 1.38
C VAL A 68 -3.83 -0.38 2.74
N GLN A 69 -4.57 -1.49 2.74
CA GLN A 69 -5.02 -2.10 3.99
C GLN A 69 -3.87 -2.68 4.82
N HIS A 70 -2.81 -3.19 4.17
CA HIS A 70 -1.59 -3.60 4.88
C HIS A 70 -0.90 -2.42 5.56
N ILE A 71 -0.76 -1.28 4.88
CA ILE A 71 -0.20 -0.05 5.47
C ILE A 71 -1.04 0.40 6.67
N ILE A 72 -2.37 0.47 6.53
CA ILE A 72 -3.27 0.82 7.64
C ILE A 72 -3.15 -0.18 8.78
N HIS A 73 -3.01 -1.48 8.48
CA HIS A 73 -2.81 -2.51 9.51
C HIS A 73 -1.54 -2.30 10.33
N HIS A 74 -0.48 -1.70 9.80
CA HIS A 74 0.76 -1.44 10.53
C HIS A 74 0.91 0.01 11.00
N LEU A 75 -0.08 0.86 10.76
CA LEU A 75 -0.05 2.25 11.24
C LEU A 75 -0.45 2.30 12.72
N SER A 76 0.24 3.14 13.50
CA SER A 76 -0.18 3.48 14.86
C SER A 76 -1.44 4.36 14.82
N PRO A 77 -2.22 4.47 15.91
CA PRO A 77 -3.45 5.26 15.93
C PRO A 77 -3.28 6.74 15.59
N THR A 78 -2.08 7.28 15.80
CA THR A 78 -1.73 8.68 15.50
C THR A 78 -0.68 8.80 14.39
N GLY A 79 -0.44 7.71 13.65
CA GLY A 79 0.60 7.64 12.64
C GLY A 79 0.18 8.24 11.30
N TYR A 80 1.17 8.54 10.46
CA TYR A 80 0.98 9.05 9.11
C TYR A 80 1.61 8.10 8.09
N ALA A 81 0.90 7.86 6.99
CA ALA A 81 1.42 7.08 5.87
C ALA A 81 1.44 7.91 4.59
N SER A 82 2.54 7.82 3.85
CA SER A 82 2.65 8.39 2.51
C SER A 82 3.17 7.33 1.55
N PHE A 83 2.41 7.07 0.49
CA PHE A 83 2.74 6.03 -0.47
C PHE A 83 2.21 6.35 -1.86
N VAL A 84 2.84 5.73 -2.86
CA VAL A 84 2.46 5.91 -4.26
C VAL A 84 1.37 4.90 -4.63
N LEU A 85 0.33 5.36 -5.33
CA LEU A 85 -0.72 4.54 -5.92
C LEU A 85 -0.92 4.87 -7.40
N ALA A 86 -1.48 3.92 -8.16
CA ALA A 86 -1.86 4.18 -9.54
C ALA A 86 -3.10 5.07 -9.58
N ASN A 87 -3.17 6.05 -10.48
CA ASN A 87 -4.32 6.96 -10.58
C ASN A 87 -5.68 6.23 -10.74
N GLY A 88 -5.67 5.05 -11.36
CA GLY A 88 -6.86 4.21 -11.49
C GLY A 88 -7.32 3.56 -10.17
N SER A 89 -6.45 3.39 -9.17
CA SER A 89 -6.79 2.70 -7.92
C SER A 89 -7.48 3.59 -6.89
N ILE A 90 -7.76 4.86 -7.19
CA ILE A 90 -8.56 5.76 -6.35
C ILE A 90 -9.97 5.98 -6.95
N SER A 91 -10.16 5.77 -8.27
CA SER A 91 -11.38 6.14 -9.02
C SER A 91 -12.03 4.99 -9.81
N SER A 92 -11.42 3.80 -9.83
CA SER A 92 -11.89 2.63 -10.59
C SER A 92 -13.26 2.14 -10.09
N ASN A 93 -14.33 2.57 -10.76
CA ASN A 93 -15.66 1.95 -10.67
C ASN A 93 -15.72 0.56 -11.35
N ARG A 94 -14.58 0.03 -11.81
CA ARG A 94 -14.51 -1.29 -12.42
C ARG A 94 -14.19 -2.29 -11.32
N SER A 95 -15.14 -3.19 -11.06
CA SER A 95 -14.98 -4.37 -10.18
C SER A 95 -15.13 -4.12 -8.66
N GLY A 96 -16.15 -3.37 -8.24
CA GLY A 96 -16.56 -3.33 -6.82
C GLY A 96 -15.64 -2.54 -5.86
N GLU A 97 -14.49 -2.08 -6.33
CA GLU A 97 -13.53 -1.26 -5.56
C GLU A 97 -14.15 0.05 -5.03
N GLY A 98 -15.11 0.63 -5.76
CA GLY A 98 -15.80 1.86 -5.35
C GLY A 98 -16.56 1.79 -4.02
N LYS A 99 -17.00 0.61 -3.56
CA LYS A 99 -17.63 0.44 -2.24
C LYS A 99 -16.60 0.39 -1.11
N SER A 100 -15.45 -0.23 -1.36
CA SER A 100 -14.37 -0.34 -0.39
C SER A 100 -13.68 1.01 -0.11
N HIS A 101 -13.72 1.93 -1.07
CA HIS A 101 -13.12 3.27 -0.91
C HIS A 101 -13.92 4.17 0.03
N LYS A 102 -15.26 4.14 -0.05
CA LYS A 102 -16.10 4.88 0.92
C LYS A 102 -15.75 4.51 2.35
N ASN A 103 -15.57 3.21 2.61
CA ASN A 103 -15.26 2.74 3.96
C ASN A 103 -13.87 3.17 4.47
N ILE A 104 -12.88 3.48 3.62
CA ILE A 104 -11.59 3.99 4.09
C ILE A 104 -11.67 5.50 4.34
N ILE A 105 -12.27 6.24 3.40
CA ILE A 105 -12.33 7.71 3.43
C ILE A 105 -13.30 8.19 4.51
N GLU A 106 -14.40 7.47 4.73
CA GLU A 106 -15.45 7.87 5.70
C GLU A 106 -15.13 7.46 7.14
N THR A 107 -14.11 6.60 7.37
CA THR A 107 -13.96 5.98 8.70
C THR A 107 -12.78 6.48 9.53
N ASP A 108 -11.55 6.68 9.02
CA ASP A 108 -10.43 7.05 9.92
C ASP A 108 -9.16 7.62 9.24
N VAL A 109 -9.10 7.79 7.91
CA VAL A 109 -7.85 8.13 7.21
C VAL A 109 -8.05 9.29 6.23
N GLU A 110 -7.42 10.43 6.51
CA GLU A 110 -7.32 11.54 5.55
C GLU A 110 -6.31 11.17 4.45
N VAL A 111 -6.81 10.79 3.27
CA VAL A 111 -5.98 10.48 2.10
C VAL A 111 -5.82 11.74 1.25
N THR A 112 -4.65 12.36 1.28
CA THR A 112 -4.27 13.40 0.32
C THR A 112 -3.55 12.78 -0.87
N ALA A 113 -4.22 12.73 -2.03
CA ALA A 113 -3.58 12.31 -3.27
C ALA A 113 -2.88 13.51 -3.92
N GLN A 114 -1.56 13.45 -4.08
CA GLN A 114 -0.82 14.37 -4.94
C GLN A 114 -0.47 13.67 -6.25
N ASP A 115 -0.98 14.21 -7.37
CA ASP A 115 -0.62 13.76 -8.71
C ASP A 115 0.87 14.01 -8.96
N ALA A 116 1.69 12.96 -8.91
CA ALA A 116 3.08 13.02 -9.34
C ALA A 116 3.14 13.09 -10.88
N LYS A 117 2.80 14.24 -11.46
CA LYS A 117 3.10 14.53 -12.87
C LYS A 117 4.61 14.71 -13.00
N SER A 118 5.33 13.66 -13.37
CA SER A 118 6.72 13.79 -13.81
C SER A 118 6.79 14.76 -14.99
N PRO A 119 7.54 15.88 -14.91
CA PRO A 119 7.79 16.70 -16.07
C PRO A 119 8.65 15.90 -17.05
N GLN A 120 8.03 15.33 -18.08
CA GLN A 120 8.75 14.74 -19.20
C GLN A 120 9.50 15.87 -19.92
N LYS A 121 10.79 16.07 -19.60
CA LYS A 121 11.69 16.84 -20.46
C LYS A 121 11.79 16.10 -21.78
N LYS A 122 11.16 16.63 -22.84
CA LYS A 122 11.42 16.20 -24.21
C LYS A 122 12.90 16.42 -24.49
N LEU A 123 13.65 15.35 -24.77
CA LEU A 123 14.98 15.51 -25.36
C LEU A 123 14.82 16.12 -26.76
N PRO A 124 15.61 17.13 -27.13
CA PRO A 124 15.66 17.61 -28.51
C PRO A 124 16.20 16.49 -29.41
N LYS A 125 15.65 16.40 -30.63
CA LYS A 125 16.10 15.48 -31.67
C LYS A 125 17.48 15.85 -32.19
#